data_AF-X1JQ49-F1
#
_entry.id   AF-X1JQ49-F1
#
_cell.length_a   1.000
_cell.length_b   1.000
_cell.length_c   1.000
_cell.angle_alpha   90.00
_cell.angle_beta   90.00
_cell.angle_gamma   90.00
#
_symmetry.space_group_name_H-M   'P 1'
#
loop_
_entity.id
_entity.type
_entity.pdbx_description
1 polymer ?
#
loop_
_entity_poly.entity_id
_entity_poly.type
_entity_poly.pdbx_seq_one_letter_code
_entity_poly.pdbx_strand_id
1 'polypeptide(L)'
;TWSGQILIERSYDEGASWHTLDTIVSNATVEENFNITGNEELGDAWIRGKILDGAVAVSGECEPTLSCERFYHYGIVKITAFTDSTHVTATVIRTIGATDATKLWSEGAWSDERGYPVTSAFFEGRQFYAGTSYRPLTIWGSRIEDYEDMEIGTLDDDSVEFVIDAGMQNMIRWLVGQEVLLIGTSGGEWRLGSSDPADAITPTNPMRPRIQTTYGSKEIQALLLANAILFVDRQGRKVRGAQYVFERGEAGGYDAPGLYYAG
;
A
#
# COMPACT_ATOMS: atom_id res chain seq x y z
N THR A 1 -38.87 7.21 -33.06
CA THR A 1 -37.55 7.60 -33.63
C THR A 1 -37.20 8.99 -33.13
N TRP A 2 -35.91 9.33 -33.07
CA TRP A 2 -35.43 10.64 -32.64
C TRP A 2 -34.36 11.17 -33.61
N SER A 3 -34.18 12.49 -33.68
CA SER A 3 -33.08 13.11 -34.40
C SER A 3 -32.25 13.96 -33.45
N GLY A 4 -30.93 13.93 -33.60
CA GLY A 4 -30.03 14.76 -32.80
C GLY A 4 -28.68 14.10 -32.57
N GLN A 5 -27.88 14.75 -31.73
CA GLN A 5 -26.55 14.29 -31.35
C GLN A 5 -26.42 14.23 -29.83
N ILE A 6 -25.92 13.11 -29.31
CA ILE A 6 -25.59 12.91 -27.90
C ILE A 6 -24.08 12.68 -27.79
N LEU A 7 -23.41 13.53 -27.03
CA LEU A 7 -22.03 13.33 -26.62
C LEU A 7 -22.01 12.51 -25.33
N ILE A 8 -21.15 11.50 -25.29
CA ILE A 8 -20.74 10.87 -24.03
C ILE A 8 -19.48 11.58 -23.59
N GLU A 9 -19.53 12.23 -22.44
CA GLU A 9 -18.42 13.04 -21.92
C GLU A 9 -17.94 12.53 -20.56
N ARG A 10 -16.65 12.72 -20.31
CA ARG A 10 -15.96 12.38 -19.08
C ARG A 10 -15.27 13.59 -18.46
N SER A 11 -15.26 13.65 -17.14
CA SER A 11 -14.50 14.61 -16.35
C SER A 11 -13.73 13.92 -15.22
N TYR A 12 -12.50 14.35 -14.97
CA TYR A 12 -11.66 13.94 -13.82
C TYR A 12 -11.53 15.05 -12.77
N ASP A 13 -12.24 16.16 -12.94
CA ASP A 13 -12.15 17.37 -12.12
C ASP A 13 -13.54 17.81 -11.66
N GLU A 14 -14.36 16.83 -11.27
CA GLU A 14 -15.70 17.03 -10.71
C GLU A 14 -16.62 17.88 -11.60
N GLY A 15 -16.44 17.75 -12.91
CA GLY A 15 -17.23 18.41 -13.93
C GLY A 15 -16.73 19.82 -14.32
N ALA A 16 -15.54 20.24 -13.90
CA ALA A 16 -14.98 21.52 -14.31
C ALA A 16 -14.55 21.52 -15.80
N SER A 17 -13.97 20.43 -16.29
CA SER A 17 -13.64 20.19 -17.69
C SER A 17 -14.18 18.83 -18.16
N TRP A 18 -14.58 18.78 -19.42
CA TRP A 18 -15.21 17.61 -20.02
C TRP A 18 -14.51 17.24 -21.33
N HIS A 19 -14.22 15.95 -21.47
CA HIS A 19 -13.66 15.35 -22.68
C HIS A 19 -14.70 14.44 -23.31
N THR A 20 -14.97 14.63 -24.60
CA THR A 20 -15.85 13.72 -25.35
C THR A 20 -15.17 12.37 -25.53
N LEU A 21 -15.80 11.32 -25.01
CA LEU A 21 -15.43 9.92 -25.23
C LEU A 21 -15.99 9.43 -26.55
N ASP A 22 -17.27 9.71 -26.81
CA ASP A 22 -17.95 9.25 -28.01
C ASP A 22 -19.12 10.17 -28.39
N THR A 23 -19.61 10.02 -29.61
CA THR A 23 -20.71 10.78 -30.19
C THR A 23 -21.71 9.84 -30.86
N ILE A 24 -22.94 9.84 -30.34
CA ILE A 24 -24.09 9.18 -30.95
C ILE A 24 -24.83 10.19 -31.81
N VAL A 25 -25.14 9.84 -33.05
CA VAL A 25 -25.97 10.65 -33.96
C VAL A 25 -27.11 9.79 -34.47
N SER A 26 -28.34 10.31 -34.36
CA SER A 26 -29.50 9.73 -35.06
C SER A 26 -30.15 10.76 -35.96
N ASN A 27 -30.61 10.32 -37.13
CA ASN A 27 -31.23 11.16 -38.15
C ASN A 27 -32.75 10.90 -38.27
N ALA A 28 -33.36 10.21 -37.30
CA ALA A 28 -34.78 9.82 -37.28
C ALA A 28 -35.29 9.00 -38.48
N THR A 29 -34.40 8.49 -39.34
CA THR A 29 -34.77 7.73 -40.54
C THR A 29 -35.19 6.29 -40.25
N VAL A 30 -34.72 5.72 -39.14
CA VAL A 30 -35.00 4.36 -38.67
C VAL A 30 -35.01 4.32 -37.14
N GLU A 31 -35.60 3.26 -36.58
CA GLU A 31 -35.47 2.97 -35.15
C GLU A 31 -34.11 2.31 -34.89
N GLU A 32 -33.26 3.00 -34.13
CA GLU A 32 -31.88 2.59 -33.85
C GLU A 32 -31.64 2.55 -32.35
N ASN A 33 -30.96 1.49 -31.89
CA ASN A 33 -30.43 1.40 -30.54
C ASN A 33 -28.90 1.52 -30.62
N PHE A 34 -28.34 2.36 -29.77
CA PHE A 34 -26.90 2.56 -29.66
C PHE A 34 -26.43 1.95 -28.34
N ASN A 35 -25.30 1.23 -28.37
CA ASN A 35 -24.69 0.69 -27.17
C ASN A 35 -23.19 0.97 -27.21
N ILE A 36 -22.70 1.60 -26.15
CA ILE A 36 -21.29 1.96 -25.99
C ILE A 36 -20.87 1.44 -24.62
N THR A 37 -19.74 0.73 -24.58
CA THR A 37 -19.14 0.22 -23.36
C THR A 37 -17.67 0.61 -23.32
N GLY A 38 -17.15 0.77 -22.11
CA GLY A 38 -15.75 1.13 -21.88
C GLY A 38 -15.37 0.95 -20.42
N ASN A 39 -14.07 1.01 -20.14
CA ASN A 39 -13.50 0.94 -18.80
C ASN A 39 -12.89 2.30 -18.44
N GLU A 40 -12.93 2.65 -17.16
CA GLU A 40 -12.18 3.79 -16.64
C GLU A 40 -11.06 3.31 -15.72
N GLU A 41 -9.82 3.56 -16.14
CA GLU A 41 -8.61 3.03 -15.50
C GLU A 41 -7.76 4.12 -14.84
N LEU A 42 -8.02 5.39 -15.15
CA LEU A 42 -7.20 6.52 -14.66
C LEU A 42 -7.62 7.05 -13.28
N GLY A 43 -8.82 6.71 -12.81
CA GLY A 43 -9.32 7.13 -11.50
C GLY A 43 -10.81 7.46 -11.49
N ASP A 44 -11.23 8.15 -10.43
CA ASP A 44 -12.62 8.55 -10.23
C ASP A 44 -13.06 9.54 -11.31
N ALA A 45 -14.05 9.13 -12.10
CA ALA A 45 -14.52 9.88 -13.27
C ALA A 45 -16.01 10.20 -13.17
N TRP A 46 -16.37 11.42 -13.54
CA TRP A 46 -17.76 11.81 -13.77
C TRP A 46 -18.10 11.55 -15.23
N ILE A 47 -19.19 10.83 -15.49
CA ILE A 47 -19.68 10.53 -16.83
C ILE A 47 -21.05 11.16 -17.02
N ARG A 48 -21.29 11.75 -18.20
CA ARG A 48 -22.61 12.23 -18.59
C ARG A 48 -22.91 12.00 -20.06
N GLY A 49 -24.20 11.88 -20.38
CA GLY A 49 -24.72 12.09 -21.73
C GLY A 49 -25.16 13.55 -21.89
N LYS A 50 -24.67 14.23 -22.92
CA LYS A 50 -25.02 15.62 -23.23
C LYS A 50 -25.63 15.70 -24.63
N ILE A 51 -26.88 16.15 -24.70
CA ILE A 51 -27.53 16.48 -25.97
C ILE A 51 -26.92 17.78 -26.49
N LEU A 52 -26.44 17.76 -27.73
CA LEU A 52 -25.99 18.94 -28.45
C LEU A 52 -27.17 19.54 -29.21
N ASP A 53 -27.62 20.72 -28.78
CA ASP A 53 -28.52 21.55 -29.57
C ASP A 53 -27.66 22.46 -30.47
N GLY A 54 -27.32 21.95 -31.65
CA GLY A 54 -26.45 22.59 -32.63
C GLY A 54 -27.15 22.84 -33.97
N ALA A 55 -26.47 22.59 -35.10
CA ALA A 55 -27.02 22.79 -36.44
C ALA A 55 -28.12 21.78 -36.84
N VAL A 56 -28.31 20.70 -36.08
CA VAL A 56 -29.35 19.69 -36.28
C VAL A 56 -30.37 19.83 -35.15
N ALA A 57 -31.61 20.16 -35.50
CA ALA A 57 -32.68 20.27 -34.52
C ALA A 57 -32.92 18.93 -33.83
N VAL A 58 -32.95 18.95 -32.49
CA VAL A 58 -33.31 17.77 -31.69
C VAL A 58 -34.82 17.56 -31.79
N SER A 59 -35.26 16.36 -32.15
CA SER A 59 -36.69 16.03 -32.25
C SER A 59 -36.99 14.59 -31.86
N GLY A 60 -38.22 14.32 -31.46
CA GLY A 60 -38.64 13.01 -30.96
C GLY A 60 -38.19 12.74 -29.52
N GLU A 61 -38.40 11.50 -29.07
CA GLU A 61 -38.04 11.05 -27.72
C GLU A 61 -36.86 10.07 -27.78
N CYS A 62 -35.87 10.30 -26.91
CA CYS A 62 -34.76 9.38 -26.67
C CYS A 62 -34.64 9.11 -25.16
N GLU A 63 -34.39 7.86 -24.79
CA GLU A 63 -34.21 7.44 -23.39
C GLU A 63 -32.77 6.96 -23.17
N PRO A 64 -31.81 7.86 -22.88
CA PRO A 64 -30.45 7.45 -22.59
C PRO A 64 -30.40 6.78 -21.21
N THR A 65 -29.79 5.59 -21.15
CA THR A 65 -29.47 4.91 -19.89
C THR A 65 -27.96 4.85 -19.74
N LEU A 66 -27.45 5.41 -18.64
CA LEU A 66 -26.07 5.24 -18.22
C LEU A 66 -26.06 4.32 -17.00
N SER A 67 -25.27 3.26 -17.08
CA SER A 67 -25.02 2.36 -15.96
C SER A 67 -23.52 2.15 -15.80
N CYS A 68 -23.11 1.95 -14.55
CA CYS A 68 -21.78 1.46 -14.21
C CYS A 68 -21.93 0.20 -13.37
N GLU A 69 -20.94 -0.68 -13.42
CA GLU A 69 -20.87 -1.78 -12.47
C GLU A 69 -20.64 -1.24 -11.05
N ARG A 70 -20.96 -2.06 -10.04
CA ARG A 70 -20.72 -1.68 -8.65
C ARG A 70 -19.22 -1.47 -8.44
N PHE A 71 -18.84 -0.26 -8.07
CA PHE A 71 -17.48 0.09 -7.71
C PHE A 71 -17.40 0.58 -6.26
N TYR A 72 -16.19 0.57 -5.69
CA TYR A 72 -15.88 1.21 -4.41
C TYR A 72 -15.08 2.47 -4.68
N HIS A 73 -15.54 3.60 -4.14
CA HIS A 73 -14.80 4.85 -4.15
C HIS A 73 -13.95 4.94 -2.89
N TYR A 74 -12.62 4.87 -3.04
CA TYR A 74 -11.69 4.93 -1.92
C TYR A 74 -11.27 6.39 -1.68
N GLY A 75 -11.72 6.95 -0.55
CA GLY A 75 -11.27 8.25 -0.08
C GLY A 75 -10.40 8.16 1.15
N ILE A 76 -9.66 9.23 1.43
CA ILE A 76 -8.76 9.33 2.57
C ILE A 76 -9.15 10.57 3.35
N VAL A 77 -9.35 10.41 4.66
CA VAL A 77 -9.68 11.51 5.56
C VAL A 77 -8.74 11.52 6.74
N LYS A 78 -8.38 12.71 7.21
CA LYS A 78 -7.65 12.90 8.47
C LYS A 78 -8.64 13.23 9.57
N ILE A 79 -8.77 12.35 10.56
CA ILE A 79 -9.58 12.64 11.75
C ILE A 79 -8.95 13.80 12.51
N THR A 80 -9.77 14.79 12.87
CA THR A 80 -9.36 16.02 13.58
C THR A 80 -10.03 16.16 14.95
N ALA A 81 -11.20 15.54 15.15
CA ALA A 81 -11.85 15.46 16.44
C ALA A 81 -12.70 14.18 16.56
N PHE A 82 -12.72 13.60 17.76
CA PHE A 82 -13.59 12.49 18.12
C PHE A 82 -14.83 13.04 18.85
N THR A 83 -16.02 12.69 18.36
CA THR A 83 -17.28 13.10 19.00
C THR A 83 -17.82 11.96 19.85
N ASP A 84 -18.02 10.79 19.24
CA ASP A 84 -18.47 9.55 19.89
C ASP A 84 -18.10 8.32 19.04
N SER A 85 -18.50 7.12 19.50
CA SER A 85 -18.17 5.85 18.85
C SER A 85 -18.60 5.70 17.38
N THR A 86 -19.50 6.56 16.89
CA THR A 86 -20.03 6.54 15.53
C THR A 86 -19.86 7.86 14.78
N HIS A 87 -19.29 8.88 15.42
CA HIS A 87 -19.14 10.22 14.84
C HIS A 87 -17.74 10.78 15.09
N VAL A 88 -17.10 11.23 14.01
CA VAL A 88 -15.82 11.92 14.02
C VAL A 88 -15.87 13.14 13.10
N THR A 89 -15.09 14.17 13.40
CA THR A 89 -14.82 15.27 12.46
C THR A 89 -13.52 14.97 11.74
N ALA A 90 -13.52 15.09 10.41
CA ALA A 90 -12.35 14.80 9.60
C ALA A 90 -12.19 15.79 8.44
N THR A 91 -10.94 16.00 8.01
CA THR A 91 -10.59 16.74 6.79
C THR A 91 -10.40 15.75 5.65
N VAL A 92 -11.04 16.00 4.51
CA VAL A 92 -10.87 15.18 3.31
C VAL A 92 -9.50 15.46 2.69
N ILE A 93 -8.69 14.40 2.53
CA ILE A 93 -7.38 14.44 1.84
C ILE A 93 -7.55 13.95 0.41
N ARG A 94 -8.22 12.81 0.24
CA ARG A 94 -8.67 12.27 -1.05
C ARG A 94 -10.19 12.19 -0.99
N THR A 95 -10.85 12.66 -2.05
CA THR A 95 -12.30 12.74 -2.16
C THR A 95 -12.97 11.45 -1.69
N ILE A 96 -14.06 11.58 -0.95
CA ILE A 96 -14.89 10.46 -0.48
C ILE A 96 -16.16 10.41 -1.32
N GLY A 97 -16.67 9.19 -1.57
CA GLY A 97 -17.86 9.04 -2.41
C GLY A 97 -19.15 9.61 -1.81
N ALA A 98 -19.26 9.63 -0.47
CA ALA A 98 -20.37 10.22 0.26
C ALA A 98 -19.99 10.53 1.72
N THR A 99 -20.74 11.43 2.36
CA THR A 99 -20.64 11.72 3.80
C THR A 99 -21.64 10.94 4.66
N ASP A 100 -22.42 10.05 4.05
CA ASP A 100 -23.36 9.18 4.76
C ASP A 100 -22.61 8.18 5.65
N ALA A 101 -23.28 7.71 6.70
CA ALA A 101 -22.70 6.73 7.61
C ALA A 101 -22.31 5.45 6.86
N THR A 102 -21.04 5.04 6.99
CA THR A 102 -20.49 3.84 6.35
C THR A 102 -19.81 2.92 7.36
N LYS A 103 -19.88 1.61 7.10
CA LYS A 103 -19.08 0.59 7.81
C LYS A 103 -17.79 0.24 7.06
N LEU A 104 -17.63 0.76 5.85
CA LEU A 104 -16.48 0.51 5.00
C LEU A 104 -15.43 1.57 5.27
N TRP A 105 -14.67 1.37 6.34
CA TRP A 105 -13.54 2.21 6.68
C TRP A 105 -12.44 1.37 7.31
N SER A 106 -11.20 1.82 7.16
CA SER A 106 -10.05 1.30 7.86
C SER A 106 -9.24 2.47 8.41
N GLU A 107 -8.70 2.31 9.60
CA GLU A 107 -7.76 3.29 10.16
C GLU A 107 -6.39 3.10 9.51
N GLY A 108 -5.63 4.20 9.44
CA GLY A 108 -4.21 4.15 9.08
C GLY A 108 -3.41 3.27 10.03
N ALA A 109 -2.27 2.79 9.56
CA ALA A 109 -1.47 1.86 10.33
C ALA A 109 -0.81 2.46 11.56
N TRP A 110 -0.56 3.76 11.50
CA TRP A 110 0.16 4.54 12.51
C TRP A 110 -0.73 5.68 12.98
N SER A 111 -0.86 5.80 14.29
CA SER A 111 -1.60 6.87 14.96
C SER A 111 -1.11 6.96 16.40
N ASP A 112 -1.49 8.02 17.11
CA ASP A 112 -1.19 8.14 18.54
C ASP A 112 -1.74 6.94 19.36
N GLU A 113 -2.83 6.32 18.88
CA GLU A 113 -3.43 5.13 19.49
C GLU A 113 -2.72 3.83 19.07
N ARG A 114 -2.45 3.64 17.77
CA ARG A 114 -1.83 2.40 17.24
C ARG A 114 -0.30 2.36 17.40
N GLY A 115 0.29 3.48 17.80
CA GLY A 115 1.71 3.71 17.87
C GLY A 115 2.35 3.96 16.52
N TYR A 116 3.59 4.44 16.58
CA TYR A 116 4.46 4.64 15.43
C TYR A 116 5.50 3.51 15.31
N PRO A 117 6.08 3.30 14.12
CA PRO A 117 7.16 2.34 13.93
C PRO A 117 8.35 2.58 14.86
N VAL A 118 8.89 1.52 15.47
CA VAL A 118 10.04 1.60 16.38
C VAL A 118 11.38 1.68 15.64
N THR A 119 11.39 1.32 14.35
CA THR A 119 12.60 1.30 13.53
C THR A 119 12.27 1.53 12.06
N SER A 120 13.27 1.99 11.31
CA SER A 120 13.20 2.17 9.87
C SER A 120 14.51 1.82 9.17
N ALA A 121 14.47 1.44 7.89
CA ALA A 121 15.65 1.22 7.06
C ALA A 121 15.34 1.38 5.57
N PHE A 122 16.32 1.79 4.78
CA PHE A 122 16.23 1.72 3.31
C PHE A 122 16.66 0.34 2.82
N PHE A 123 15.92 -0.23 1.87
CA PHE A 123 16.25 -1.48 1.20
C PHE A 123 15.53 -1.57 -0.14
N GLU A 124 16.20 -2.03 -1.20
CA GLU A 124 15.62 -2.22 -2.56
C GLU A 124 14.79 -1.03 -3.09
N GLY A 125 15.26 0.20 -2.89
CA GLY A 125 14.56 1.39 -3.37
C GLY A 125 13.27 1.72 -2.61
N ARG A 126 13.02 1.09 -1.46
CA ARG A 126 11.89 1.37 -0.57
C ARG A 126 12.37 1.87 0.79
N GLN A 127 11.54 2.68 1.42
CA GLN A 127 11.69 3.03 2.83
C GLN A 127 10.86 2.04 3.66
N PHE A 128 11.53 1.26 4.51
CA PHE A 128 10.88 0.32 5.41
C PHE A 128 10.70 0.91 6.80
N TYR A 129 9.57 0.57 7.41
CA TYR A 129 9.19 0.87 8.77
C TYR A 129 8.72 -0.42 9.44
N ALA A 130 9.00 -0.61 10.73
CA ALA A 130 8.54 -1.82 11.41
C ALA A 130 8.25 -1.65 12.88
N GLY A 131 7.31 -2.48 13.34
CA GLY A 131 6.91 -2.66 14.73
C GLY A 131 6.22 -1.44 15.31
N THR A 132 4.91 -1.53 15.57
CA THR A 132 4.21 -0.56 16.43
C THR A 132 3.79 -1.22 17.74
N SER A 133 3.23 -0.45 18.68
CA SER A 133 2.63 -1.01 19.90
C SER A 133 1.49 -1.99 19.57
N TYR A 134 0.69 -1.67 18.55
CA TYR A 134 -0.45 -2.48 18.13
C TYR A 134 -0.08 -3.62 17.17
N ARG A 135 0.93 -3.41 16.32
CA ARG A 135 1.41 -4.35 15.30
C ARG A 135 2.93 -4.55 15.43
N PRO A 136 3.39 -5.24 16.49
CA PRO A 136 4.82 -5.31 16.84
C PRO A 136 5.67 -6.20 15.90
N LEU A 137 5.01 -7.03 15.10
CA LEU A 137 5.64 -7.95 14.14
C LEU A 137 5.45 -7.52 12.68
N THR A 138 4.83 -6.37 12.45
CA THR A 138 4.52 -5.89 11.12
C THR A 138 5.63 -5.01 10.58
N ILE A 139 5.88 -5.15 9.29
CA ILE A 139 6.83 -4.39 8.49
C ILE A 139 6.03 -3.78 7.34
N TRP A 140 6.23 -2.49 7.10
CA TRP A 140 5.67 -1.75 5.97
C TRP A 140 6.82 -1.22 5.13
N GLY A 141 6.72 -1.30 3.81
CA GLY A 141 7.65 -0.69 2.86
C GLY A 141 6.88 0.24 1.93
N SER A 142 7.41 1.43 1.70
CA SER A 142 6.85 2.39 0.74
C SER A 142 6.81 1.82 -0.67
N ARG A 143 6.09 2.49 -1.57
CA ARG A 143 6.25 2.35 -3.02
C ARG A 143 7.73 2.57 -3.41
N ILE A 144 8.18 1.93 -4.49
CA ILE A 144 9.57 2.06 -4.96
C ILE A 144 9.82 3.51 -5.40
N GLU A 145 10.91 4.11 -4.91
CA GLU A 145 11.35 5.49 -5.18
C GLU A 145 10.35 6.61 -4.80
N ASP A 146 9.19 6.26 -4.27
CA ASP A 146 8.25 7.19 -3.62
C ASP A 146 8.10 6.79 -2.15
N TYR A 147 8.92 7.41 -1.30
CA TYR A 147 9.05 7.04 0.11
C TYR A 147 7.89 7.51 0.99
N GLU A 148 7.02 8.38 0.47
CA GLU A 148 5.87 8.91 1.20
C GLU A 148 4.59 8.14 0.85
N ASP A 149 4.59 7.38 -0.24
CA ASP A 149 3.48 6.54 -0.67
C ASP A 149 3.52 5.16 0.01
N MET A 150 2.53 4.94 0.88
CA MET A 150 2.29 3.69 1.61
C MET A 150 0.96 3.04 1.20
N GLU A 151 0.40 3.42 0.04
CA GLU A 151 -0.83 2.82 -0.48
C GLU A 151 -0.57 1.40 -0.97
N ILE A 152 -1.26 0.43 -0.39
CA ILE A 152 -1.10 -0.97 -0.75
C ILE A 152 -1.79 -1.18 -2.09
N GLY A 153 -1.06 -1.76 -3.03
CA GLY A 153 -1.59 -2.16 -4.32
C GLY A 153 -1.08 -3.54 -4.74
N THR A 154 -1.21 -3.83 -6.02
CA THR A 154 -0.89 -5.15 -6.60
C THR A 154 0.18 -5.06 -7.68
N LEU A 155 0.62 -3.86 -8.06
CA LEU A 155 1.72 -3.66 -8.98
C LEU A 155 3.04 -3.99 -8.28
N ASP A 156 4.05 -4.34 -9.07
CA ASP A 156 5.33 -4.81 -8.53
C ASP A 156 6.08 -3.73 -7.73
N ASP A 157 5.83 -2.45 -8.05
CA ASP A 157 6.41 -1.29 -7.40
C ASP A 157 5.57 -0.72 -6.25
N ASP A 158 4.31 -1.16 -6.08
CA ASP A 158 3.41 -0.69 -5.02
C ASP A 158 3.93 -1.00 -3.62
N SER A 159 3.43 -0.28 -2.62
CA SER A 159 3.84 -0.46 -1.22
C SER A 159 3.54 -1.87 -0.71
N VAL A 160 4.28 -2.27 0.32
CA VAL A 160 4.26 -3.64 0.84
C VAL A 160 3.99 -3.69 2.34
N GLU A 161 3.18 -4.64 2.80
CA GLU A 161 2.93 -4.91 4.22
C GLU A 161 3.10 -6.40 4.52
N PHE A 162 3.89 -6.71 5.55
CA PHE A 162 4.16 -8.09 5.97
C PHE A 162 4.12 -8.24 7.47
N VAL A 163 3.73 -9.43 7.93
CA VAL A 163 3.80 -9.82 9.33
C VAL A 163 4.77 -10.98 9.46
N ILE A 164 5.73 -10.87 10.39
CA ILE A 164 6.58 -12.01 10.74
C ILE A 164 5.72 -13.02 11.48
N ASP A 165 5.40 -14.13 10.83
CA ASP A 165 4.70 -15.25 11.47
C ASP A 165 5.68 -16.04 12.34
N ALA A 166 5.61 -15.81 13.65
CA ALA A 166 6.41 -16.49 14.66
C ALA A 166 5.48 -17.03 15.75
N GLY A 167 5.77 -18.22 16.27
CA GLY A 167 4.96 -18.85 17.33
C GLY A 167 4.93 -18.11 18.68
N MET A 168 5.62 -16.96 18.80
CA MET A 168 5.60 -16.08 19.96
C MET A 168 5.65 -14.61 19.51
N GLN A 169 4.99 -13.71 20.27
CA GLN A 169 4.97 -12.28 19.99
C GLN A 169 6.32 -11.62 20.37
N ASN A 170 7.29 -11.73 19.47
CA ASN A 170 8.61 -11.12 19.63
C ASN A 170 8.69 -9.79 18.89
N MET A 171 8.49 -8.68 19.60
CA MET A 171 8.50 -7.35 18.99
C MET A 171 9.78 -7.06 18.21
N ILE A 172 9.63 -6.47 17.02
CA ILE A 172 10.73 -5.98 16.18
C ILE A 172 11.47 -4.85 16.93
N ARG A 173 12.80 -4.82 16.82
CA ARG A 173 13.69 -3.91 17.55
C ARG A 173 14.60 -3.09 16.64
N TRP A 174 15.01 -3.64 15.50
CA TRP A 174 15.84 -2.95 14.53
C TRP A 174 15.66 -3.56 13.14
N LEU A 175 15.93 -2.74 12.12
CA LEU A 175 16.05 -3.14 10.72
C LEU A 175 17.40 -2.69 10.16
N VAL A 176 18.01 -3.53 9.33
CA VAL A 176 19.20 -3.17 8.55
C VAL A 176 19.07 -3.78 7.16
N GLY A 177 19.11 -2.94 6.12
CA GLY A 177 19.19 -3.38 4.73
C GLY A 177 20.62 -3.73 4.34
N GLN A 178 20.82 -4.88 3.69
CA GLN A 178 22.09 -5.27 3.06
C GLN A 178 21.79 -6.01 1.74
N GLU A 179 22.25 -7.25 1.55
CA GLU A 179 21.80 -8.14 0.45
C GLU A 179 20.36 -8.64 0.70
N VAL A 180 19.97 -8.68 1.96
CA VAL A 180 18.63 -8.99 2.43
C VAL A 180 18.27 -7.99 3.53
N LEU A 181 16.99 -7.81 3.80
CA LEU A 181 16.56 -7.04 4.96
C LEU A 181 16.70 -7.90 6.21
N LEU A 182 17.64 -7.54 7.08
CA LEU A 182 17.81 -8.18 8.39
C LEU A 182 16.97 -7.49 9.44
N ILE A 183 16.31 -8.31 10.27
CA ILE A 183 15.34 -7.88 11.25
C ILE A 183 15.72 -8.45 12.61
N GLY A 184 15.96 -7.59 13.58
CA GLY A 184 16.11 -7.98 14.98
C GLY A 184 14.78 -7.97 15.68
N THR A 185 14.42 -9.06 16.34
CA THR A 185 13.26 -9.13 17.25
C THR A 185 13.73 -9.42 18.67
N SER A 186 12.86 -9.26 19.67
CA SER A 186 13.19 -9.63 21.05
C SER A 186 13.49 -11.12 21.25
N GLY A 187 13.14 -11.99 20.30
CA GLY A 187 13.32 -13.44 20.41
C GLY A 187 14.26 -14.07 19.39
N GLY A 188 14.66 -13.33 18.37
CA GLY A 188 15.58 -13.83 17.35
C GLY A 188 15.81 -12.84 16.22
N GLU A 189 16.77 -13.18 15.39
CA GLU A 189 17.18 -12.40 14.23
C GLU A 189 16.66 -13.12 12.99
N TRP A 190 16.05 -12.37 12.08
CA TRP A 190 15.38 -12.87 10.89
C TRP A 190 15.97 -12.22 9.66
N ARG A 191 15.93 -12.93 8.54
CA ARG A 191 16.14 -12.33 7.22
C ARG A 191 14.83 -12.30 6.45
N LEU A 192 14.62 -11.22 5.71
CA LEU A 192 13.54 -11.04 4.77
C LEU A 192 14.13 -10.74 3.40
N GLY A 193 13.65 -11.46 2.41
CA GLY A 193 13.99 -11.30 1.01
C GLY A 193 13.02 -12.12 0.17
N SER A 194 13.11 -11.97 -1.14
CA SER A 194 12.39 -12.79 -2.09
C SER A 194 12.77 -14.27 -1.96
N SER A 195 11.89 -15.16 -2.43
CA SER A 195 12.19 -16.59 -2.57
C SER A 195 13.34 -16.85 -3.55
N ASP A 196 13.47 -16.04 -4.60
CA ASP A 196 14.60 -16.03 -5.51
C ASP A 196 15.44 -14.77 -5.24
N PRO A 197 16.74 -14.89 -4.92
CA PRO A 197 17.61 -13.73 -4.74
C PRO A 197 17.71 -12.78 -5.95
N ALA A 198 17.33 -13.23 -7.16
CA ALA A 198 17.27 -12.39 -8.35
C ALA A 198 16.00 -11.53 -8.44
N ASP A 199 14.96 -11.86 -7.67
CA ASP A 199 13.67 -11.18 -7.69
C ASP A 199 13.60 -10.12 -6.59
N ALA A 200 13.00 -8.98 -6.92
CA ALA A 200 12.76 -7.91 -5.95
C ALA A 200 11.59 -8.24 -5.00
N ILE A 201 11.52 -7.50 -3.90
CA ILE A 201 10.37 -7.45 -3.02
C ILE A 201 9.21 -6.73 -3.71
N THR A 202 8.13 -7.47 -3.95
CA THR A 202 6.86 -6.96 -4.49
C THR A 202 5.68 -7.38 -3.59
N PRO A 203 4.53 -6.69 -3.65
CA PRO A 203 3.34 -7.05 -2.87
C PRO A 203 2.80 -8.45 -3.18
N THR A 204 3.03 -8.94 -4.40
CA THR A 204 2.46 -10.19 -4.92
C THR A 204 3.40 -11.39 -4.79
N ASN A 205 4.69 -11.16 -4.56
CA ASN A 205 5.68 -12.23 -4.44
C ASN A 205 5.67 -12.84 -3.02
N PRO A 206 5.61 -14.19 -2.85
CA PRO A 206 5.66 -14.83 -1.55
C PRO A 206 7.02 -14.64 -0.85
N MET A 207 7.12 -13.58 -0.06
CA MET A 207 8.28 -13.30 0.78
C MET A 207 8.34 -14.24 1.96
N ARG A 208 9.55 -14.72 2.30
CA ARG A 208 9.75 -15.71 3.37
C ARG A 208 10.64 -15.14 4.47
N PRO A 209 10.06 -14.58 5.55
CA PRO A 209 10.81 -14.34 6.78
C PRO A 209 11.43 -15.66 7.26
N ARG A 210 12.75 -15.72 7.37
CA ARG A 210 13.45 -16.91 7.87
C ARG A 210 14.30 -16.58 9.08
N ILE A 211 14.06 -17.29 10.18
CA ILE A 211 14.86 -17.15 11.38
C ILE A 211 16.31 -17.54 11.11
N GLN A 212 17.23 -16.67 11.53
CA GLN A 212 18.67 -16.88 11.44
C GLN A 212 19.18 -17.33 12.80
N THR A 213 18.98 -16.55 13.84
CA THR A 213 19.41 -16.89 15.21
C THR A 213 18.28 -16.64 16.20
N THR A 214 18.37 -17.27 17.38
CA THR A 214 17.37 -17.18 18.46
C THR A 214 17.91 -16.43 19.68
N TYR A 215 18.97 -15.64 19.51
CA TYR A 215 19.56 -14.88 20.62
C TYR A 215 18.63 -13.75 21.07
N GLY A 216 17.95 -13.14 20.11
CA GLY A 216 17.11 -11.99 20.33
C GLY A 216 17.95 -10.74 20.55
N SER A 217 17.29 -9.61 20.34
CA SER A 217 17.91 -8.30 20.28
C SER A 217 17.33 -7.37 21.34
N LYS A 218 18.17 -6.51 21.89
CA LYS A 218 17.73 -5.37 22.70
C LYS A 218 17.15 -4.29 21.79
N GLU A 219 16.35 -3.39 22.37
CA GLU A 219 15.79 -2.21 21.71
C GLU A 219 16.86 -1.15 21.47
N ILE A 220 17.82 -1.47 20.60
CA ILE A 220 18.93 -0.62 20.18
C ILE A 220 19.14 -0.90 18.70
N GLN A 221 19.26 0.16 17.89
CA GLN A 221 19.49 0.04 16.46
C GLN A 221 20.82 -0.69 16.20
N ALA A 222 20.75 -1.74 15.37
CA ALA A 222 21.94 -2.46 14.94
C ALA A 222 22.76 -1.63 13.94
N LEU A 223 24.07 -1.87 13.91
CA LEU A 223 25.00 -1.14 13.06
C LEU A 223 25.63 -2.08 12.04
N LEU A 224 25.51 -1.74 10.75
CA LEU A 224 26.33 -2.37 9.72
C LEU A 224 27.76 -1.83 9.81
N LEU A 225 28.71 -2.70 10.13
CA LEU A 225 30.13 -2.39 10.17
C LEU A 225 30.89 -3.33 9.22
N ALA A 226 31.41 -2.76 8.12
CA ALA A 226 32.02 -3.50 7.03
C ALA A 226 31.08 -4.57 6.46
N ASN A 227 31.27 -5.84 6.82
CA ASN A 227 30.48 -6.99 6.34
C ASN A 227 29.70 -7.69 7.47
N ALA A 228 29.65 -7.10 8.67
CA ALA A 228 28.97 -7.67 9.82
C ALA A 228 27.98 -6.67 10.43
N ILE A 229 26.84 -7.17 10.91
CA ILE A 229 25.85 -6.37 11.61
C ILE A 229 26.03 -6.55 13.11
N LEU A 230 26.38 -5.47 13.78
CA LEU A 230 26.58 -5.44 15.22
C LEU A 230 25.26 -5.15 15.92
N PHE A 231 24.84 -6.05 16.81
CA PHE A 231 23.65 -5.87 17.63
C PHE A 231 23.90 -6.31 19.07
N VAL A 232 23.09 -5.79 19.98
CA VAL A 232 23.14 -6.14 21.39
C VAL A 232 22.11 -7.24 21.67
N ASP A 233 22.54 -8.30 22.34
CA ASP A 233 21.65 -9.42 22.68
C ASP A 233 20.49 -9.01 23.59
N ARG A 234 19.45 -9.84 23.66
CA ARG A 234 18.25 -9.60 24.47
C ARG A 234 18.57 -9.22 25.93
N GLN A 235 19.63 -9.78 26.49
CA GLN A 235 20.04 -9.55 27.88
C GLN A 235 20.86 -8.26 28.08
N GLY A 236 21.31 -7.63 27.00
CA GLY A 236 22.15 -6.43 27.07
C GLY A 236 23.59 -6.70 27.53
N ARG A 237 24.07 -7.94 27.45
CA ARG A 237 25.36 -8.35 28.02
C ARG A 237 26.42 -8.65 26.96
N LYS A 238 26.00 -8.96 25.74
CA LYS A 238 26.90 -9.31 24.64
C LYS A 238 26.56 -8.48 23.42
N VAL A 239 27.62 -7.94 22.81
CA VAL A 239 27.56 -7.46 21.43
C VAL A 239 27.84 -8.66 20.52
N ARG A 240 26.99 -8.86 19.52
CA ARG A 240 27.06 -9.94 18.55
C ARG A 240 27.26 -9.37 17.16
N GLY A 241 28.03 -10.07 16.34
CA GLY A 241 28.21 -9.73 14.93
C GLY A 241 27.49 -10.72 14.05
N ALA A 242 26.34 -10.35 13.50
CA ALA A 242 25.65 -11.13 12.48
C ALA A 242 26.47 -11.09 11.19
N GLN A 243 26.99 -12.24 10.77
CA GLN A 243 27.79 -12.39 9.55
C GLN A 243 27.22 -13.50 8.68
N TYR A 244 27.23 -13.27 7.36
CA TYR A 244 26.79 -14.28 6.39
C TYR A 244 27.76 -15.46 6.36
N VAL A 245 27.21 -16.67 6.37
CA VAL A 245 27.91 -17.96 6.33
C VAL A 245 27.26 -18.82 5.26
N PHE A 246 28.03 -19.16 4.22
CA PHE A 246 27.56 -19.96 3.09
C PHE A 246 27.23 -21.41 3.48
N GLU A 247 27.95 -21.98 4.44
CA GLU A 247 27.82 -23.39 4.84
C GLU A 247 26.49 -23.74 5.55
N ARG A 248 25.66 -22.73 5.87
CA ARG A 248 24.41 -22.88 6.63
C ARG A 248 23.20 -23.29 5.77
N GLY A 249 23.43 -24.09 4.73
CA GLY A 249 22.43 -24.61 3.78
C GLY A 249 22.61 -24.09 2.35
N GLU A 250 21.78 -24.57 1.40
CA GLU A 250 21.92 -24.23 -0.04
C GLU A 250 21.81 -22.72 -0.34
N ALA A 251 21.14 -21.95 0.51
CA ALA A 251 20.99 -20.49 0.39
C ALA A 251 21.89 -19.69 1.36
N GLY A 252 22.79 -20.37 2.08
CA GLY A 252 23.53 -19.81 3.22
C GLY A 252 22.62 -19.24 4.32
N GLY A 253 23.22 -18.57 5.31
CA GLY A 253 22.50 -17.96 6.43
C GLY A 253 23.38 -17.04 7.25
N TYR A 254 22.83 -16.48 8.33
CA TYR A 254 23.60 -15.65 9.25
C TYR A 254 23.87 -16.40 10.55
N ASP A 255 25.10 -16.31 11.03
CA ASP A 255 25.48 -16.64 12.41
C ASP A 255 25.85 -15.37 13.16
N ALA A 256 25.71 -15.37 14.49
CA ALA A 256 25.91 -14.21 15.34
C ALA A 256 26.83 -14.52 16.54
N PRO A 257 28.14 -14.77 16.28
CA PRO A 257 29.12 -14.96 17.34
C PRO A 257 29.17 -13.75 18.29
N GLY A 258 29.42 -14.03 19.57
CA GLY A 258 29.65 -12.99 20.56
C GLY A 258 31.04 -12.38 20.37
N LEU A 259 31.13 -11.06 20.29
CA LEU A 259 32.38 -10.36 20.03
C LEU A 259 33.11 -9.97 21.33
N TYR A 260 32.39 -9.74 22.44
CA TYR A 260 32.96 -9.48 23.76
C TYR A 260 32.01 -9.93 24.88
N TYR A 261 32.58 -10.35 26.02
CA TYR A 261 31.90 -10.40 27.33
C TYR A 261 32.15 -9.07 28.04
N ALA A 262 31.10 -8.33 28.38
CA ALA A 262 31.23 -7.32 29.42
C ALA A 262 31.36 -8.08 30.75
N GLY A 263 32.59 -8.15 31.28
CA GLY A 263 32.87 -8.60 32.63
C GLY A 263 32.49 -7.55 33.66
#